data_AF-A0A183V6H3-F1
#
_entry.id   AF-A0A183V6H3-F1
#
_cell.length_a   1.000
_cell.length_b   1.000
_cell.length_c   1.000
_cell.angle_alpha   90.00
_cell.angle_beta   90.00
_cell.angle_gamma   90.00
#
_symmetry.space_group_name_H-M   'P 1'
#
loop_
_entity.id
_entity.type
_entity.pdbx_description
1 polymer ?
#
loop_
_entity_poly.entity_id
_entity_poly.type
_entity_poly.pdbx_seq_one_letter_code
_entity_poly.pdbx_strand_id
1 'polypeptide(L)'
;MVLQTKPEVIVVLMKIDSVGDGKFLPSEGKSKSYGAVTVKNEGPKKVETCDAYNLMVSGGKVEHKVIMYVLNSWTDDLKIANDFADFHRVVRKEMKEKQREGSQMIVCPTGAHRAGVWAVFDTEIERLKTKSRIRFSDTVKTVRNQRWNTFDHFELFIGTIHLLSAFAKSVA
;
A
#
# COMPACT_ATOMS: atom_id res chain seq x y z
N MET A 1 -4.50 9.98 12.17
CA MET A 1 -4.49 8.56 11.79
C MET A 1 -3.14 7.88 12.00
N VAL A 2 -2.05 8.27 11.30
CA VAL A 2 -0.74 7.59 11.43
C VAL A 2 -0.26 7.44 12.89
N LEU A 3 -0.34 8.49 13.71
CA LEU A 3 0.05 8.42 15.13
C LEU A 3 -0.86 7.53 15.99
N GLN A 4 -2.12 7.36 15.60
CA GLN A 4 -3.11 6.56 16.33
C GLN A 4 -2.99 5.08 15.98
N THR A 5 -2.90 4.77 14.69
CA THR A 5 -2.83 3.38 14.20
C THR A 5 -1.41 2.82 14.21
N LYS A 6 -0.39 3.70 14.24
CA LYS A 6 1.04 3.35 14.25
C LYS A 6 1.38 2.26 13.24
N PRO A 7 1.06 2.47 11.94
CA PRO A 7 1.28 1.45 10.93
C PRO A 7 2.78 1.18 10.80
N GLU A 8 3.15 -0.06 10.51
CA GLU A 8 4.53 -0.44 10.28
C GLU A 8 5.03 0.16 8.96
N VAL A 9 4.16 0.20 7.95
CA VAL A 9 4.44 0.84 6.67
C VAL A 9 3.23 1.61 6.13
N ILE A 10 3.53 2.57 5.26
CA ILE A 10 2.54 3.23 4.41
C ILE A 10 2.83 2.81 2.97
N VAL A 11 1.79 2.37 2.25
CA VAL A 11 1.88 1.96 0.83
C VAL A 11 1.07 2.95 0.02
N VAL A 12 1.73 3.68 -0.87
CA VAL A 12 1.12 4.69 -1.74
C VAL A 12 1.08 4.14 -3.17
N LEU A 13 -0.12 3.96 -3.70
CA LEU A 13 -0.37 3.36 -5.01
C LEU A 13 -0.71 4.45 -6.04
N MET A 14 0.04 5.54 -6.06
CA MET A 14 -0.09 6.65 -7.00
C MET A 14 1.17 7.49 -7.04
N LYS A 15 1.28 8.33 -8.07
CA LYS A 15 2.31 9.36 -8.14
C LYS A 15 2.10 10.42 -7.05
N ILE A 16 3.15 10.76 -6.31
CA ILE A 16 3.08 11.73 -5.18
C ILE A 16 3.02 13.19 -5.64
N ASP A 17 3.19 13.46 -6.93
CA ASP A 17 3.13 14.81 -7.51
C ASP A 17 1.69 15.28 -7.82
N SER A 18 0.69 14.39 -7.81
CA SER A 18 -0.59 14.63 -8.49
C SER A 18 -1.78 15.05 -7.62
N VAL A 19 -1.58 15.74 -6.49
CA VAL A 19 -2.69 16.45 -5.83
C VAL A 19 -2.24 17.86 -5.39
N GLY A 20 -2.67 18.84 -6.19
CA GLY A 20 -2.71 20.31 -6.03
C GLY A 20 -1.83 20.99 -4.97
N ASP A 21 -0.92 21.85 -5.42
CA ASP A 21 -0.23 22.99 -4.76
C ASP A 21 0.27 22.87 -3.31
N GLY A 22 0.25 21.68 -2.73
CA GLY A 22 0.61 21.43 -1.35
C GLY A 22 1.14 20.02 -1.17
N LYS A 23 2.38 19.78 -1.58
CA LYS A 23 3.11 18.50 -1.46
C LYS A 23 2.69 17.74 -0.18
N PHE A 24 2.19 16.52 -0.35
CA PHE A 24 1.80 15.60 0.73
C PHE A 24 2.97 15.35 1.69
N LEU A 25 4.19 15.45 1.17
CA LEU A 25 5.42 15.31 1.92
C LEU A 25 6.23 16.61 1.90
N PRO A 26 6.88 16.96 3.02
CA PRO A 26 7.92 17.97 2.99
C PRO A 26 9.09 17.49 2.12
N SER A 27 9.85 18.45 1.58
CA SER A 27 11.14 18.15 0.95
C SER A 27 12.04 17.38 1.92
N GLU A 28 12.99 16.63 1.36
CA GLU A 28 14.00 15.92 2.15
C GLU A 28 14.67 16.82 3.20
N GLY A 29 14.81 16.29 4.42
CA GLY A 29 15.37 16.99 5.58
C GLY A 29 14.42 18.00 6.22
N LYS A 30 13.31 18.38 5.57
CA LYS A 30 12.35 19.37 6.09
C LYS A 30 11.21 18.71 6.86
N SER A 31 10.59 19.50 7.71
CA SER A 31 9.34 19.18 8.41
C SER A 31 8.21 20.10 7.95
N LYS A 32 6.98 19.58 8.00
CA LYS A 32 5.75 20.32 7.72
C LYS A 32 4.70 19.94 8.75
N SER A 33 4.01 20.95 9.28
CA SER A 33 2.94 20.76 10.25
C SER A 33 1.58 20.71 9.56
N TYR A 34 0.78 19.73 9.96
CA TYR A 34 -0.58 19.46 9.56
C TYR A 34 -1.46 19.53 10.82
N GLY A 35 -1.85 20.77 11.19
CA GLY A 35 -2.50 21.02 12.48
C GLY A 35 -1.58 20.68 13.66
N ALA A 36 -2.03 19.79 14.55
CA ALA A 36 -1.26 19.35 15.72
C ALA A 36 -0.21 18.26 15.43
N VAL A 37 -0.09 17.80 14.17
CA VAL A 37 0.84 16.75 13.75
C VAL A 37 1.94 17.36 12.90
N THR A 38 3.19 17.02 13.19
CA THR A 38 4.34 17.39 12.36
C THR A 38 4.86 16.15 11.66
N VAL A 39 5.11 16.26 10.34
CA VAL A 39 5.73 15.21 9.54
C VAL A 39 7.10 15.70 9.10
N LYS A 40 8.14 14.91 9.34
CA LYS A 40 9.50 15.16 8.88
C LYS A 40 9.88 14.07 7.87
N ASN A 41 10.41 14.50 6.72
CA ASN A 41 10.97 13.60 5.71
C ASN A 41 12.46 13.43 6.00
N GLU A 42 12.85 12.26 6.50
CA GLU A 42 14.24 11.92 6.82
C GLU A 42 15.06 11.52 5.58
N GLY A 43 14.45 11.52 4.40
CA GLY A 43 15.08 11.24 3.12
C GLY A 43 14.72 9.87 2.54
N PRO A 44 15.26 9.56 1.34
CA PRO A 44 14.96 8.33 0.65
C PRO A 44 15.54 7.12 1.39
N LYS A 45 14.78 6.03 1.44
CA LYS A 45 15.26 4.70 1.82
C LYS A 45 15.73 3.99 0.56
N LYS A 46 16.97 3.47 0.59
CA LYS A 46 17.50 2.66 -0.52
C LYS A 46 16.70 1.37 -0.66
N VAL A 47 15.97 1.25 -1.76
CA VAL A 47 15.20 0.07 -2.14
C VAL A 47 15.36 -0.08 -3.65
N GLU A 48 15.56 -1.31 -4.13
CA GLU A 48 16.02 -1.57 -5.51
C GLU A 48 15.01 -1.21 -6.60
N THR A 49 13.70 -1.34 -6.32
CA THR A 49 12.66 -1.33 -7.36
C THR A 49 11.55 -0.32 -7.14
N CYS A 50 11.59 0.47 -6.07
CA CYS A 50 10.57 1.48 -5.80
C CYS A 50 11.08 2.64 -4.96
N ASP A 51 10.35 3.76 -5.05
CA ASP A 51 10.62 4.92 -4.23
C ASP A 51 10.12 4.66 -2.81
N ALA A 52 11.02 4.82 -1.83
CA ALA A 52 10.70 4.67 -0.43
C ALA A 52 11.27 5.83 0.38
N TYR A 53 10.56 6.27 1.41
CA TYR A 53 10.93 7.44 2.21
C TYR A 53 10.80 7.13 3.70
N ASN A 54 11.80 7.54 4.47
CA ASN A 54 11.76 7.48 5.93
C ASN A 54 11.01 8.70 6.45
N LEU A 55 9.92 8.48 7.18
CA LEU A 55 9.11 9.53 7.76
C LEU A 55 9.12 9.44 9.27
N MET A 56 9.23 10.60 9.91
CA MET A 56 8.99 10.77 11.33
C MET A 56 7.73 11.61 11.50
N VAL A 57 6.71 11.01 12.11
CA VAL A 57 5.45 11.70 12.43
C VAL A 57 5.42 11.94 13.93
N SER A 58 5.19 13.18 14.34
CA SER A 58 5.14 13.59 15.75
C SER A 58 3.89 14.40 16.05
N GLY A 59 3.40 14.31 17.29
CA GLY A 59 2.23 15.06 17.77
C GLY A 59 2.17 15.04 19.29
N GLY A 60 2.27 16.22 19.91
CA GLY A 60 2.39 16.32 21.36
C GLY A 60 3.64 15.58 21.88
N LYS A 61 3.43 14.56 22.72
CA LYS A 61 4.50 13.70 23.27
C LYS A 61 4.69 12.37 22.52
N VAL A 62 3.95 12.15 21.44
CA VAL A 62 3.96 10.88 20.70
C VAL A 62 4.72 11.07 19.40
N GLU A 63 5.65 10.15 19.14
CA GLU A 63 6.38 10.07 17.87
C GLU A 63 6.26 8.65 17.30
N HIS A 64 6.24 8.56 15.98
CA HIS A 64 6.20 7.31 15.24
C HIS A 64 7.06 7.41 13.98
N LYS A 65 8.02 6.48 13.83
CA LYS A 65 8.81 6.33 12.61
C LYS A 65 8.14 5.32 11.70
N VAL A 66 7.96 5.68 10.43
CA VAL A 66 7.29 4.84 9.45
C VAL A 66 7.95 4.99 8.09
N ILE A 67 7.97 3.90 7.33
CA ILE A 67 8.51 3.88 5.97
C ILE A 67 7.33 3.96 5.02
N MET A 68 7.40 4.88 4.07
CA MET A 68 6.41 5.04 3.02
C MET A 68 6.97 4.52 1.69
N TYR A 69 6.34 3.50 1.12
CA TYR A 69 6.66 2.90 -0.17
C TYR A 69 5.71 3.40 -1.24
N VAL A 70 6.22 3.70 -2.42
CA VAL A 70 5.47 4.42 -3.46
C VAL A 70 5.58 3.69 -4.79
N LEU A 71 4.42 3.37 -5.35
CA LEU A 71 4.28 2.82 -6.70
C LEU A 71 3.84 3.93 -7.67
N ASN A 72 4.83 4.64 -8.21
CA ASN A 72 4.62 5.79 -9.09
C ASN A 72 4.13 5.40 -10.50
N SER A 73 4.34 4.15 -10.91
CA SER A 73 3.95 3.61 -12.23
C SER A 73 2.44 3.41 -12.38
N TRP A 74 1.69 3.36 -11.27
CA TRP A 74 0.24 3.19 -11.33
C TRP A 74 -0.43 4.53 -11.66
N THR A 75 -0.81 4.71 -12.92
CA THR A 75 -1.42 5.96 -13.41
C THR A 75 -2.89 5.79 -13.80
N ASP A 76 -3.31 4.59 -14.19
CA ASP A 76 -4.68 4.27 -14.63
C ASP A 76 -5.42 3.45 -13.55
N ASP A 77 -6.60 3.90 -13.14
CA ASP A 77 -7.43 3.23 -12.14
C ASP A 77 -8.04 1.93 -12.63
N LEU A 78 -8.10 1.68 -13.94
CA LEU A 78 -8.70 0.48 -14.53
C LEU A 78 -7.64 -0.56 -14.93
N LYS A 79 -6.36 -0.19 -14.91
CA LYS A 79 -5.25 -1.05 -15.32
C LYS A 79 -4.24 -1.20 -14.19
N ILE A 80 -4.02 -2.44 -13.75
CA ILE A 80 -3.01 -2.75 -12.74
C ILE A 80 -1.62 -2.46 -13.32
N ALA A 81 -0.77 -1.80 -12.53
CA ALA A 81 0.60 -1.51 -12.92
C ALA A 81 1.41 -2.80 -13.12
N ASN A 82 2.25 -2.84 -14.16
CA ASN A 82 2.98 -4.05 -14.55
C ASN A 82 3.98 -4.52 -13.48
N ASP A 83 4.57 -3.56 -12.76
CA ASP A 83 5.54 -3.76 -11.67
C ASP A 83 4.89 -3.97 -10.30
N PHE A 84 3.55 -4.07 -10.23
CA PHE A 84 2.83 -4.22 -8.96
C PHE A 84 3.26 -5.45 -8.16
N ALA A 85 3.46 -6.61 -8.80
CA ALA A 85 3.86 -7.83 -8.10
C ALA A 85 5.25 -7.72 -7.49
N ASP A 86 6.21 -7.15 -8.22
CA ASP A 86 7.57 -6.92 -7.73
C ASP A 86 7.58 -5.90 -6.60
N PHE A 87 6.79 -4.82 -6.73
CA PHE A 87 6.58 -3.83 -5.68
C PHE A 87 6.00 -4.47 -4.41
N HIS A 88 4.95 -5.28 -4.53
CA HIS A 88 4.34 -6.00 -3.41
C HIS A 88 5.35 -6.91 -2.71
N ARG A 89 6.15 -7.67 -3.47
CA ARG A 89 7.20 -8.55 -2.91
C ARG A 89 8.22 -7.76 -2.10
N VAL A 90 8.68 -6.62 -2.60
CA VAL A 90 9.66 -5.77 -1.91
C VAL A 90 9.09 -5.22 -0.61
N VAL A 91 7.88 -4.66 -0.66
CA VAL A 91 7.20 -4.13 0.51
C VAL A 91 6.99 -5.23 1.57
N ARG A 92 6.57 -6.43 1.16
CA ARG A 92 6.39 -7.57 2.06
C ARG A 92 7.69 -8.09 2.67
N LYS A 93 8.79 -8.13 1.91
CA LYS A 93 10.11 -8.54 2.40
C LYS A 93 10.61 -7.63 3.52
N GLU A 94 10.28 -6.36 3.46
CA GLU A 94 10.71 -5.36 4.43
C GLU A 94 9.82 -5.28 5.67
N MET A 95 8.58 -5.79 5.59
CA MET A 95 7.71 -5.93 6.76
C MET A 95 8.16 -7.11 7.61
N LYS A 96 8.11 -6.93 8.93
CA LYS A 96 8.27 -8.06 9.85
C LYS A 96 7.04 -8.95 9.71
N GLU A 97 7.23 -10.26 9.77
CA GLU A 97 6.13 -11.25 9.82
C GLU A 97 5.38 -11.16 11.16
N LYS A 98 4.72 -10.03 11.40
CA LYS A 98 3.92 -9.78 12.58
C LYS A 98 2.47 -9.63 12.15
N GLN A 99 1.67 -10.63 12.51
CA GLN A 99 0.24 -10.58 12.31
C GLN A 99 -0.36 -9.57 13.32
N ARG A 100 -0.55 -8.32 12.90
CA ARG A 100 -1.19 -7.25 13.68
C ARG A 100 -2.20 -6.52 12.82
N GLU A 101 -3.37 -6.25 13.36
CA GLU A 101 -4.32 -5.32 12.76
C GLU A 101 -3.66 -3.94 12.60
N GLY A 102 -3.85 -3.29 11.45
CA GLY A 102 -3.29 -1.97 11.17
C GLY A 102 -1.79 -1.94 10.86
N SER A 103 -1.14 -3.08 10.60
CA SER A 103 0.29 -3.11 10.21
C SER A 103 0.59 -2.33 8.93
N GLN A 104 -0.37 -2.22 8.01
CA GLN A 104 -0.23 -1.52 6.74
C GLN A 104 -1.27 -0.41 6.62
N MET A 105 -0.85 0.77 6.18
CA MET A 105 -1.74 1.84 5.74
C MET A 105 -1.65 2.01 4.23
N ILE A 106 -2.75 1.77 3.52
CA ILE A 106 -2.78 1.83 2.04
C ILE A 106 -3.43 3.13 1.59
N VAL A 107 -2.79 3.84 0.68
CA VAL A 107 -3.23 5.14 0.15
C VAL A 107 -3.26 5.07 -1.37
N CYS A 108 -4.40 5.39 -1.97
CA CYS A 108 -4.57 5.55 -3.42
C CYS A 108 -5.54 6.71 -3.69
N PRO A 109 -5.71 7.18 -4.95
CA PRO A 109 -6.47 8.40 -5.23
C PRO A 109 -7.90 8.39 -4.69
N THR A 110 -8.62 7.28 -4.91
CA THR A 110 -10.00 7.08 -4.41
C THR A 110 -10.06 6.43 -3.02
N GLY A 111 -8.93 5.91 -2.53
CA GLY A 111 -8.88 5.06 -1.34
C GLY A 111 -9.70 3.76 -1.46
N ALA A 112 -10.09 3.33 -2.66
CA ALA A 112 -10.89 2.13 -2.90
C ALA A 112 -10.30 1.22 -3.98
N HIS A 113 -10.15 1.70 -5.22
CA HIS A 113 -9.82 0.85 -6.37
C HIS A 113 -8.49 0.09 -6.22
N ARG A 114 -7.37 0.82 -6.25
CA ARG A 114 -6.02 0.25 -6.18
C ARG A 114 -5.74 -0.39 -4.81
N ALA A 115 -6.27 0.23 -3.75
CA ALA A 115 -6.19 -0.30 -2.39
C ALA A 115 -6.91 -1.66 -2.25
N GLY A 116 -8.03 -1.84 -2.95
CA GLY A 116 -8.76 -3.11 -3.02
C GLY A 116 -7.92 -4.21 -3.67
N VAL A 117 -7.26 -3.91 -4.80
CA VAL A 117 -6.32 -4.84 -5.45
C VAL A 117 -5.21 -5.25 -4.50
N TRP A 118 -4.59 -4.29 -3.80
CA TRP A 118 -3.58 -4.59 -2.77
C TRP A 118 -4.12 -5.52 -1.69
N ALA A 119 -5.24 -5.18 -1.06
CA ALA A 119 -5.80 -5.94 0.04
C ALA A 119 -6.16 -7.38 -0.36
N VAL A 120 -6.80 -7.56 -1.53
CA VAL A 120 -7.17 -8.89 -2.02
C VAL A 120 -5.94 -9.69 -2.41
N PHE A 121 -5.02 -9.10 -3.16
CA PHE A 121 -3.80 -9.78 -3.58
C PHE A 121 -2.95 -10.21 -2.39
N ASP A 122 -2.75 -9.32 -1.43
CA ASP A 122 -1.98 -9.57 -0.21
C ASP A 122 -2.58 -10.71 0.62
N THR A 123 -3.91 -10.69 0.80
CA THR A 123 -4.62 -11.74 1.53
C THR A 123 -4.52 -13.10 0.83
N GLU A 124 -4.67 -13.12 -0.49
CA GLU A 124 -4.67 -14.37 -1.25
C GLU A 124 -3.27 -14.97 -1.44
N ILE A 125 -2.22 -14.14 -1.52
CA ILE A 125 -0.84 -14.65 -1.50
C ILE A 125 -0.53 -15.32 -0.17
N GLU A 126 -0.86 -14.68 0.95
CA GLU A 126 -0.63 -15.28 2.27
C GLU A 126 -1.45 -16.56 2.46
N ARG A 127 -2.69 -16.58 1.96
CA ARG A 127 -3.52 -17.79 1.92
C ARG A 127 -2.89 -18.88 1.06
N LEU A 128 -2.36 -18.54 -0.10
CA LEU A 128 -1.71 -19.50 -0.99
C LEU A 128 -0.47 -20.11 -0.32
N LYS A 129 0.38 -19.30 0.32
CA LYS A 129 1.56 -19.77 1.06
C LYS A 129 1.19 -20.68 2.24
N THR A 130 0.14 -20.34 2.99
CA THR A 130 -0.20 -21.04 4.24
C THR A 130 -1.19 -22.19 4.08
N LYS A 131 -2.03 -22.17 3.03
CA LYS A 131 -3.15 -23.11 2.84
C LYS A 131 -3.19 -23.72 1.43
N SER A 132 -2.23 -23.41 0.57
CA SER A 132 -2.10 -23.92 -0.80
C SER A 132 -3.38 -23.79 -1.64
N ARG A 133 -4.13 -22.69 -1.44
CA ARG A 133 -5.39 -22.44 -2.15
C ARG A 133 -5.70 -20.95 -2.26
N ILE A 134 -6.45 -20.59 -3.31
CA ILE A 134 -7.00 -19.25 -3.53
C ILE A 134 -8.53 -19.31 -3.37
N ARG A 135 -9.11 -18.30 -2.71
CA ARG A 135 -10.56 -18.06 -2.54
C ARG A 135 -10.90 -16.62 -2.95
N PHE A 136 -10.57 -16.28 -4.20
CA PHE A 136 -10.64 -14.91 -4.71
C PHE A 136 -12.00 -14.23 -4.47
N SER A 137 -13.11 -14.87 -4.87
CA SER A 137 -14.46 -14.28 -4.74
C SER A 137 -14.88 -14.02 -3.29
N ASP A 138 -14.52 -14.91 -2.36
CA ASP A 138 -14.81 -14.72 -0.94
C ASP A 138 -14.02 -13.55 -0.35
N THR A 139 -12.76 -13.41 -0.77
CA THR A 139 -11.89 -12.33 -0.31
C THR A 139 -12.32 -10.99 -0.89
N VAL A 140 -12.72 -10.91 -2.17
CA VAL A 140 -13.32 -9.70 -2.75
C VAL A 140 -14.58 -9.31 -1.98
N LYS A 141 -15.49 -10.26 -1.68
CA LYS A 141 -16.68 -9.97 -0.87
C LYS A 141 -16.33 -9.43 0.51
N THR A 142 -15.35 -10.04 1.19
CA THR A 142 -14.90 -9.62 2.51
C THR A 142 -14.31 -8.21 2.49
N VAL A 143 -13.44 -7.92 1.51
CA VAL A 143 -12.84 -6.59 1.33
C VAL A 143 -13.91 -5.54 1.00
N ARG A 144 -14.88 -5.85 0.13
CA ARG A 144 -16.02 -4.96 -0.17
C ARG A 144 -16.87 -4.63 1.04
N ASN A 145 -17.09 -5.60 1.93
CA ASN A 145 -17.85 -5.37 3.16
C ASN A 145 -17.13 -4.41 4.12
N GLN A 146 -15.80 -4.37 4.12
CA GLN A 146 -15.01 -3.45 4.95
C GLN A 146 -14.76 -2.10 4.27
N ARG A 147 -14.63 -2.10 2.94
CA ARG A 147 -14.38 -0.92 2.13
C ARG A 147 -15.23 -0.95 0.88
N TRP A 148 -16.29 -0.15 0.92
CA TRP A 148 -17.20 0.09 -0.20
C TRP A 148 -16.44 0.59 -1.45
N ASN A 149 -17.00 0.32 -2.64
CA ASN A 149 -16.44 0.59 -3.98
C ASN A 149 -15.13 -0.13 -4.35
N THR A 150 -14.70 -1.14 -3.60
CA THR A 150 -13.58 -1.99 -4.05
C THR A 150 -14.06 -2.92 -5.17
N PHE A 151 -13.29 -3.05 -6.25
CA PHE A 151 -13.62 -3.88 -7.42
C PHE A 151 -14.88 -3.50 -8.20
N ASP A 152 -15.38 -2.26 -8.15
CA ASP A 152 -16.56 -1.87 -8.94
C ASP A 152 -16.33 -1.95 -10.45
N HIS A 153 -15.08 -1.85 -10.87
CA HIS A 153 -14.63 -2.04 -12.25
C HIS A 153 -14.22 -3.49 -12.50
N PHE A 154 -14.80 -4.08 -13.54
CA PHE A 154 -14.57 -5.49 -13.89
C PHE A 154 -13.13 -5.75 -14.34
N GLU A 155 -12.48 -4.74 -14.92
CA GLU A 155 -11.08 -4.76 -15.36
C GLU A 155 -10.13 -5.07 -14.19
N LEU A 156 -10.37 -4.47 -13.03
CA LEU A 156 -9.59 -4.74 -11.82
C LEU A 156 -9.85 -6.14 -11.27
N PHE A 157 -11.08 -6.63 -11.38
CA PHE A 157 -11.45 -7.99 -10.96
C PHE A 157 -10.69 -9.03 -11.79
N ILE A 158 -10.76 -8.93 -13.11
CA ILE A 158 -10.05 -9.83 -14.03
C ILE A 158 -8.54 -9.66 -13.92
N GLY A 159 -8.05 -8.42 -13.86
CA GLY A 159 -6.62 -8.13 -13.73
C GLY A 159 -6.03 -8.76 -12.47
N THR A 160 -6.74 -8.71 -11.34
CA THR A 160 -6.26 -9.30 -10.08
C THR A 160 -6.26 -10.83 -10.14
N ILE A 161 -7.24 -11.46 -10.80
CA ILE A 161 -7.23 -12.92 -11.06
C ILE A 161 -6.01 -13.32 -11.89
N HIS A 162 -5.73 -12.60 -12.97
CA HIS A 162 -4.58 -12.88 -13.83
C HIS A 162 -3.27 -12.73 -13.05
N LEU A 163 -3.16 -11.69 -12.23
CA LEU A 163 -2.00 -11.45 -11.38
C LEU A 163 -1.79 -12.59 -10.37
N LEU A 164 -2.85 -13.01 -9.66
CA LEU A 164 -2.80 -14.13 -8.72
C LEU A 164 -2.44 -15.45 -9.43
N SER A 165 -2.98 -15.69 -10.62
CA SER A 165 -2.69 -16.88 -11.41
C SER A 165 -1.23 -16.92 -11.87
N ALA A 166 -0.69 -15.78 -12.32
CA ALA A 166 0.72 -15.66 -12.68
C ALA A 166 1.63 -15.89 -11.48
N PHE A 167 1.30 -15.30 -10.33
CA PHE A 167 2.04 -15.51 -9.08
C PHE A 167 2.00 -16.98 -8.64
N ALA A 168 0.82 -17.61 -8.65
CA ALA A 168 0.68 -19.01 -8.25
C ALA A 168 1.53 -19.96 -9.11
N LYS A 169 1.64 -19.70 -10.42
CA LYS A 169 2.52 -20.47 -11.32
C LYS A 169 4.02 -20.29 -11.03
N SER A 170 4.42 -19.19 -10.39
CA SER A 170 5.82 -18.93 -10.04
C SER A 170 6.24 -19.55 -8.71
N VAL A 171 5.26 -19.96 -7.88
CA VAL A 171 5.48 -20.54 -6.54
C VAL A 171 5.22 -22.05 -6.51
N ALA A 172 4.44 -22.57 -7.46
CA ALA A 172 4.25 -24.00 -7.70
C ALA A 172 5.44 -24.60 -8.47
#